data_AF-A0A2V6VI33-F1
#
_entry.id   AF-A0A2V6VI33-F1
#
_cell.length_a   1.000
_cell.length_b   1.000
_cell.length_c   1.000
_cell.angle_alpha   90.00
_cell.angle_beta   90.00
_cell.angle_gamma   90.00
#
_symmetry.space_group_name_H-M   'P 1'
#
loop_
_entity.id
_entity.type
_entity.pdbx_description
1 polymer ?
#
loop_
_entity_poly.entity_id
_entity_poly.type
_entity_poly.pdbx_seq_one_letter_code
_entity_poly.pdbx_strand_id
1 'polypeptide(L)'
;MSGSAPAVAVNQAGGALTWNGDPAVRTALAAAAEKSMTPTLLRVAENDRTTDSITTVGEILKKRGVAHRMVIYPLFEAAQQRQSFATGAPGHMVFTERGMSVWCRSPSHD
;
A
#
# COMPACT_ATOMS: atom_id res chain seq x y z
N MET A 1 -1.47 -22.15 26.44
CA MET A 1 -2.01 -21.70 25.14
C MET A 1 -1.15 -20.52 24.69
N SER A 2 -0.27 -20.73 23.72
CA SER A 2 0.52 -19.63 23.14
C SER A 2 -0.37 -18.95 22.11
N GLY A 3 -1.02 -17.84 22.49
CA GLY A 3 -1.83 -17.06 21.56
C GLY A 3 -0.91 -16.48 20.48
N SER A 4 -1.16 -16.80 19.21
CA SER A 4 -0.52 -16.03 18.14
C SER A 4 -0.99 -14.59 18.26
N ALA A 5 -0.06 -13.63 18.19
CA ALA A 5 -0.45 -12.25 18.03
C ALA A 5 -1.34 -12.15 16.77
N PRO A 6 -2.46 -11.39 16.81
CA PRO A 6 -3.27 -11.20 15.61
C PRO A 6 -2.38 -10.58 14.54
N ALA A 7 -2.19 -11.30 13.43
CA ALA A 7 -1.46 -10.78 12.28
C ALA A 7 -2.30 -9.63 11.70
N VAL A 8 -1.72 -8.44 11.62
CA VAL A 8 -2.35 -7.27 11.00
C VAL A 8 -1.48 -6.83 9.82
N ALA A 9 -2.15 -6.45 8.72
CA ALA A 9 -1.50 -5.86 7.57
C ALA A 9 -1.69 -4.33 7.58
N VAL A 10 -0.68 -3.59 7.15
CA VAL A 10 -0.78 -2.15 6.89
C VAL A 10 -0.44 -1.90 5.44
N ASN A 11 -1.39 -1.37 4.68
CA ASN A 11 -1.18 -0.89 3.32
C ASN A 11 -1.34 0.64 3.32
N GLN A 12 -0.20 1.33 3.35
CA GLN A 12 -0.12 2.78 3.34
C GLN A 12 0.32 3.24 1.95
N ALA A 13 -0.56 3.97 1.26
CA ALA A 13 -0.34 4.48 -0.08
C ALA A 13 0.07 3.38 -1.08
N GLY A 14 -0.54 2.19 -0.99
CA GLY A 14 -0.23 1.07 -1.88
C GLY A 14 -0.45 1.44 -3.33
N GLY A 15 0.51 1.13 -4.19
CA GLY A 15 0.47 1.53 -5.60
C GLY A 15 0.61 3.05 -5.82
N ALA A 16 1.04 3.83 -4.82
CA ALA A 16 1.36 5.23 -5.04
C ALA A 16 2.35 5.39 -6.20
N LEU A 17 2.13 6.43 -7.01
CA LEU A 17 2.86 6.75 -8.24
C LEU A 17 2.75 5.73 -9.40
N THR A 18 2.43 4.46 -9.14
CA THR A 18 2.39 3.39 -10.15
C THR A 18 0.98 2.94 -10.53
N TRP A 19 -0.03 3.17 -9.67
CA TRP A 19 -1.39 2.67 -9.85
C TRP A 19 -1.99 2.99 -11.22
N ASN A 20 -1.83 4.23 -11.72
CA ASN A 20 -2.36 4.64 -13.02
C ASN A 20 -1.50 4.13 -14.19
N GLY A 21 -0.19 3.99 -14.00
CA GLY A 21 0.77 3.64 -15.05
C GLY A 21 0.99 2.14 -15.24
N ASP A 22 0.67 1.32 -14.24
CA ASP A 22 0.98 -0.11 -14.24
C ASP A 22 -0.27 -0.97 -14.00
N PRO A 23 -0.84 -1.62 -15.04
CA PRO A 23 -1.96 -2.54 -14.87
C PRO A 23 -1.62 -3.76 -14.01
N ALA A 24 -0.37 -4.23 -14.00
CA ALA A 24 0.03 -5.38 -13.21
C ALA A 24 -0.03 -5.07 -11.72
N VAL A 25 0.34 -3.85 -11.31
CA VAL A 25 0.17 -3.39 -9.91
C VAL A 25 -1.30 -3.42 -9.50
N ARG A 26 -2.21 -2.93 -10.37
CA ARG A 26 -3.65 -2.96 -10.09
C ARG A 26 -4.16 -4.38 -9.91
N THR A 27 -3.83 -5.26 -10.85
CA THR A 27 -4.23 -6.67 -10.81
C THR A 27 -3.67 -7.38 -9.59
N ALA A 28 -2.40 -7.19 -9.25
CA ALA A 28 -1.75 -7.84 -8.12
C ALA A 28 -2.35 -7.40 -6.78
N LEU A 29 -2.58 -6.09 -6.58
CA LEU A 29 -3.19 -5.57 -5.36
C LEU A 29 -4.63 -6.06 -5.20
N ALA A 30 -5.42 -6.06 -6.27
CA ALA A 30 -6.77 -6.61 -6.26
C ALA A 30 -6.75 -8.11 -5.93
N ALA A 31 -5.91 -8.90 -6.60
CA ALA A 31 -5.80 -10.33 -6.37
C ALA A 31 -5.34 -10.69 -4.95
N ALA A 32 -4.46 -9.88 -4.35
CA ALA A 32 -4.06 -10.03 -2.95
C ALA A 32 -5.24 -9.75 -2.01
N ALA A 33 -6.02 -8.69 -2.27
CA ALA A 33 -7.22 -8.37 -1.49
C ALA A 33 -8.29 -9.46 -1.59
N GLU A 34 -8.45 -10.08 -2.76
CA GLU A 34 -9.38 -11.20 -2.99
C GLU A 34 -9.00 -12.48 -2.23
N LYS A 35 -7.74 -12.61 -1.79
CA LYS A 35 -7.24 -13.79 -1.06
C LYS A 35 -7.01 -13.52 0.43
N SER A 36 -6.87 -12.26 0.83
CA SER A 36 -6.51 -11.90 2.21
C SER A 36 -7.56 -12.34 3.23
N MET A 37 -7.14 -12.89 4.36
CA MET A 37 -7.98 -13.01 5.56
C MET A 37 -7.43 -12.16 6.72
N THR A 38 -6.34 -11.45 6.47
CA THR A 38 -5.62 -10.68 7.48
C THR A 38 -6.33 -9.36 7.71
N PRO A 39 -6.68 -9.01 8.96
CA PRO A 39 -7.18 -7.68 9.28
C PRO A 39 -6.24 -6.59 8.75
N THR A 40 -6.78 -5.64 7.98
CA THR A 40 -5.95 -4.70 7.21
C THR A 40 -6.29 -3.24 7.53
N LEU A 41 -5.27 -2.46 7.89
CA LEU A 41 -5.35 -1.01 7.93
C LEU A 41 -4.90 -0.44 6.58
N LEU A 42 -5.81 0.28 5.93
CA LEU A 42 -5.60 0.95 4.65
C LEU A 42 -5.50 2.46 4.88
N ARG A 43 -4.42 3.09 4.41
CA ARG A 43 -4.21 4.53 4.62
C ARG A 43 -3.70 5.23 3.37
N VAL A 44 -4.22 6.41 3.07
CA VAL A 44 -3.71 7.28 1.99
C VAL A 44 -4.01 8.74 2.34
N ALA A 45 -3.19 9.67 1.85
CA ALA A 45 -3.45 11.10 2.00
C ALA A 45 -4.43 11.56 0.91
N GLU A 46 -5.24 12.59 1.20
CA GLU A 46 -6.12 13.21 0.18
C GLU A 46 -5.34 13.76 -1.04
N ASN A 47 -4.09 14.20 -0.83
CA ASN A 47 -3.21 14.71 -1.87
C ASN A 47 -2.21 13.68 -2.42
N ASP A 48 -2.41 12.39 -2.11
CA ASP A 48 -1.70 11.36 -2.86
C ASP A 48 -2.08 11.46 -4.35
N ARG A 49 -1.19 11.03 -5.24
CA ARG A 49 -1.44 11.06 -6.70
C ARG A 49 -2.72 10.29 -7.06
N THR A 50 -3.06 9.27 -6.27
CA THR A 50 -4.36 8.60 -6.36
C THR A 50 -4.76 7.98 -5.03
N THR A 51 -6.06 8.10 -4.70
CA THR A 51 -6.69 7.34 -3.61
C THR A 51 -7.28 6.02 -4.09
N ASP A 52 -7.38 5.82 -5.42
CA ASP A 52 -8.15 4.74 -6.04
C ASP A 52 -7.60 3.35 -5.71
N SER A 53 -6.29 3.25 -5.50
CA SER A 53 -5.65 2.00 -5.12
C SER A 53 -6.15 1.48 -3.77
N ILE A 54 -6.19 2.37 -2.78
CA ILE A 54 -6.62 2.06 -1.43
C ILE A 54 -8.14 1.86 -1.38
N THR A 55 -8.92 2.69 -2.07
CA THR A 55 -10.38 2.51 -2.12
C THR A 55 -10.76 1.20 -2.81
N THR A 56 -10.07 0.82 -3.90
CA THR A 56 -10.28 -0.45 -4.59
C THR A 56 -10.04 -1.65 -3.67
N VAL A 57 -8.90 -1.67 -2.97
CA VAL A 57 -8.59 -2.74 -2.00
C VAL A 57 -9.61 -2.76 -0.86
N GLY A 58 -10.00 -1.60 -0.34
CA GLY A 58 -11.00 -1.47 0.73
C GLY A 58 -12.36 -2.04 0.32
N GLU A 59 -12.84 -1.72 -0.88
CA GLU A 59 -14.12 -2.24 -1.38
C GLU A 59 -14.09 -3.75 -1.61
N ILE A 60 -12.96 -4.32 -2.05
CA ILE A 60 -12.79 -5.79 -2.14
C ILE A 60 -12.88 -6.43 -0.76
N LEU A 61 -12.12 -5.93 0.22
CA LEU A 61 -12.14 -6.48 1.60
C LEU A 61 -13.53 -6.36 2.23
N LYS A 62 -14.22 -5.24 2.00
CA LYS A 62 -15.59 -5.00 2.45
C LYS A 62 -16.57 -6.02 1.86
N LYS A 63 -16.56 -6.23 0.54
CA LYS A 63 -17.42 -7.21 -0.13
C LYS A 63 -17.21 -8.63 0.40
N ARG A 64 -15.98 -8.96 0.77
CA ARG A 64 -15.60 -10.27 1.33
C ARG A 64 -15.86 -10.42 2.83
N GLY A 65 -16.27 -9.35 3.53
CA GLY A 65 -16.43 -9.38 4.98
C GLY A 65 -15.12 -9.50 5.76
N VAL A 66 -13.98 -9.15 5.15
CA VAL A 66 -12.68 -9.16 5.83
C VAL A 66 -12.56 -7.90 6.69
N ALA A 67 -12.13 -8.06 7.94
CA ALA A 67 -11.92 -6.94 8.85
C ALA A 67 -10.91 -5.94 8.25
N HIS A 68 -11.34 -4.69 8.07
CA HIS A 68 -10.47 -3.65 7.56
C HIS A 68 -10.88 -2.29 8.10
N ARG A 69 -9.92 -1.36 8.10
CA ARG A 69 -10.18 0.05 8.35
C ARG A 69 -9.53 0.87 7.25
N MET A 70 -10.31 1.72 6.60
CA MET A 70 -9.80 2.68 5.63
C MET A 70 -9.73 4.07 6.25
N VAL A 71 -8.58 4.72 6.13
CA VAL A 71 -8.34 6.09 6.60
C VAL A 71 -7.74 6.89 5.45
N ILE A 72 -8.58 7.73 4.84
CA ILE A 72 -8.10 8.83 4.01
C ILE A 72 -7.86 9.99 4.97
N TYR A 73 -6.61 10.38 5.16
CA TYR A 73 -6.25 11.44 6.10
C TYR A 73 -6.04 12.77 5.35
N PRO A 74 -6.24 13.93 6.01
CA PRO A 74 -6.12 15.24 5.39
C PRO A 74 -4.79 15.42 4.66
N LEU A 75 -4.77 16.34 3.69
CA LEU A 75 -3.54 16.75 3.01
C LEU A 75 -2.42 16.95 4.04
N PHE A 76 -1.31 16.25 3.85
CA PHE A 76 -0.10 16.71 4.50
C PHE A 76 0.37 17.92 3.70
N GLU A 77 0.38 19.10 4.32
CA GLU A 77 1.11 20.21 3.76
C GLU A 77 2.55 19.75 3.60
N ALA A 78 3.13 19.91 2.42
CA ALA A 78 4.58 19.93 2.26
C ALA A 78 5.09 21.20 2.97
N ALA A 79 4.91 21.28 4.28
CA ALA A 79 5.34 22.36 5.12
C ALA A 79 6.87 22.33 5.12
N GLN A 80 7.46 22.97 4.12
CA GLN A 80 8.77 23.61 4.17
C GLN A 80 9.92 22.72 4.68
N GLN A 81 9.85 21.40 4.55
CA GLN A 81 11.00 20.53 4.74
C GLN A 81 11.80 20.44 3.43
N ARG A 82 12.45 21.55 3.08
CA ARG A 82 13.68 21.54 2.25
C ARG A 82 14.87 20.89 2.99
N GLN A 83 14.63 20.09 4.02
CA GLN A 83 15.67 19.45 4.82
C GLN A 83 15.29 17.98 5.05
N SER A 84 16.04 17.11 4.35
CA SER A 84 16.27 15.67 4.58
C SER A 84 15.54 14.59 3.76
N PHE A 85 14.55 14.87 2.90
CA PHE A 85 14.09 13.86 1.91
C PHE A 85 14.85 13.89 0.58
N ALA A 86 15.70 14.90 0.35
CA ALA A 86 16.54 14.99 -0.85
C ALA A 86 17.53 13.82 -0.98
N THR A 87 17.78 13.10 0.12
CA THR A 87 18.46 11.80 0.14
C THR A 87 17.52 10.80 0.79
N GLY A 88 16.46 10.43 0.06
CA GLY A 88 15.37 9.59 0.56
C GLY A 88 15.89 8.42 1.39
N ALA A 89 15.36 8.27 2.62
CA ALA A 89 15.78 7.17 3.48
C ALA A 89 15.63 5.86 2.68
N PRO A 90 16.62 4.96 2.72
CA PRO A 90 16.69 3.82 1.79
C PRO A 90 15.40 3.00 1.70
N GLY A 91 14.65 2.90 2.81
CA GLY A 91 13.36 2.22 2.86
C GLY A 91 12.25 2.85 2.00
N HIS A 92 12.28 4.15 1.72
CA HIS A 92 11.30 4.80 0.85
C HIS A 92 11.62 4.65 -0.64
N MET A 93 12.89 4.39 -0.98
CA MET A 93 13.30 4.20 -2.36
C MET A 93 12.70 2.92 -2.99
N VAL A 94 12.23 1.97 -2.17
CA VAL A 94 11.53 0.75 -2.63
C VAL A 94 10.19 1.05 -3.33
N PHE A 95 9.60 2.21 -3.08
CA PHE A 95 8.34 2.66 -3.69
C PHE A 95 8.55 3.58 -4.91
N THR A 96 9.80 3.84 -5.31
CA THR A 96 10.14 4.59 -6.53
C THR A 96 10.33 3.64 -7.71
N GLU A 97 10.44 4.17 -8.93
CA GLU A 97 10.74 3.38 -10.15
C GLU A 97 11.99 2.48 -9.97
N ARG A 98 13.02 2.96 -9.26
CA ARG A 98 14.21 2.17 -8.91
C ARG A 98 13.90 0.95 -8.04
N GLY A 99 12.88 1.06 -7.18
CA GLY A 99 12.42 0.01 -6.28
C GLY A 99 11.73 -1.16 -6.99
N MET A 100 11.19 -0.97 -8.20
CA MET A 100 10.55 -2.04 -8.98
C MET A 100 11.45 -3.27 -9.17
N SER A 101 12.76 -3.05 -9.31
CA SER A 101 13.75 -4.11 -9.46
C SER A 101 13.92 -5.04 -8.24
N VAL A 102 13.45 -4.62 -7.06
CA VAL A 102 13.40 -5.44 -5.82
C VAL A 102 12.19 -6.37 -5.87
N TRP A 103 11.04 -5.86 -6.32
CA TRP A 103 9.79 -6.63 -6.43
C TRP A 103 9.88 -7.70 -7.54
N CYS A 104 10.44 -7.36 -8.69
CA CYS A 104 10.59 -8.29 -9.82
C CYS A 104 11.61 -9.42 -9.57
N ARG A 105 12.43 -9.33 -8.52
CA ARG A 105 13.45 -10.34 -8.17
C ARG A 105 13.03 -11.28 -7.04
N SER A 106 11.82 -11.15 -6.48
CA SER A 106 11.35 -12.10 -5.47
C SER A 106 11.17 -13.46 -6.13
N PRO A 107 11.87 -14.53 -5.69
CA PRO A 107 11.64 -15.85 -6.23
C PRO A 107 10.22 -16.29 -5.87
N SER A 108 9.53 -16.89 -6.83
CA SER A 108 8.34 -17.70 -6.57
C SER A 108 8.73 -18.76 -5.53
N HIS A 109 8.17 -18.64 -4.34
CA HIS A 109 8.19 -19.75 -3.39
C HIS A 109 7.18 -20.79 -3.89
N ASP A 110 7.72 -21.83 -4.53
CA ASP A 110 7.07 -23.15 -4.62
C ASP A 110 7.09 -23.84 -3.24
#